data_AF-A0A434DJM5-F1
#
_entry.id   AF-A0A434DJM5-F1
#
_cell.length_a   1.000
_cell.length_b   1.000
_cell.length_c   1.000
_cell.angle_alpha   90.00
_cell.angle_beta   90.00
_cell.angle_gamma   90.00
#
_symmetry.space_group_name_H-M   'P 1'
#
loop_
_entity.id
_entity.type
_entity.pdbx_description
1 polymer ?
#
loop_
_entity_poly.entity_id
_entity_poly.type
_entity_poly.pdbx_seq_one_letter_code
_entity_poly.pdbx_strand_id
1 'polypeptide(L)' 'MKGSRPSISLFDFDILSRALTSAVRDSPDSDWKVQARELVRLYTGKKSADENLIAALLHASRAQLDLEASKAGRPGKID' A
#
# COMPACT_ATOMS: atom_id res chain seq x y z
N MET A 1 -20.41 5.79 5.31
CA MET A 1 -19.19 6.55 5.67
C MET A 1 -18.76 7.36 4.46
N LYS A 2 -18.82 8.70 4.54
CA LYS A 2 -18.36 9.58 3.46
C LYS A 2 -16.83 9.61 3.56
N GLY A 3 -16.18 8.64 2.91
CA GLY A 3 -14.72 8.52 2.91
C GLY A 3 -14.13 9.75 2.25
N SER A 4 -13.68 10.71 3.06
CA SER A 4 -12.87 11.82 2.58
C SER A 4 -11.68 11.22 1.85
N ARG A 5 -11.63 11.41 0.53
CA ARG A 5 -10.45 11.03 -0.26
C ARG A 5 -9.23 11.70 0.41
N PRO A 6 -8.14 10.95 0.64
CA PRO A 6 -6.92 11.55 1.18
C PRO A 6 -6.47 12.70 0.28
N SER A 7 -6.04 13.80 0.87
CA SER A 7 -5.70 15.06 0.18
C SER A 7 -4.32 15.01 -0.49
N ILE A 8 -4.01 13.91 -1.20
CA ILE A 8 -2.76 13.72 -1.92
C ILE A 8 -3.02 13.53 -3.41
N SER A 9 -2.02 13.83 -4.25
CA SER A 9 -2.15 13.61 -5.68
C SER A 9 -2.18 12.10 -6.00
N LEU A 10 -2.79 11.74 -7.14
CA LEU A 10 -2.80 10.35 -7.60
C LEU A 10 -1.37 9.81 -7.82
N PHE A 11 -0.46 10.68 -8.29
CA PHE A 11 0.93 10.34 -8.52
C PHE A 11 1.66 10.02 -7.21
N ASP A 12 1.49 10.87 -6.19
CA ASP A 12 2.08 10.62 -4.86
C ASP A 12 1.50 9.36 -4.23
N PHE A 13 0.20 9.12 -4.40
CA PHE A 13 -0.43 7.89 -3.93
C PHE A 13 0.20 6.65 -4.56
N ASP A 14 0.43 6.64 -5.88
CA ASP A 14 1.04 5.51 -6.57
C ASP A 14 2.48 5.25 -6.11
N ILE A 15 3.27 6.32 -5.89
CA ILE A 15 4.62 6.21 -5.33
C ILE A 15 4.58 5.58 -3.93
N LEU A 16 3.72 6.10 -3.05
CA LEU A 16 3.59 5.60 -1.68
C LEU A 16 3.09 4.15 -1.66
N SER A 17 2.15 3.79 -2.54
CA SER A 17 1.62 2.43 -2.65
C SER A 17 2.72 1.45 -3.05
N ARG A 18 3.55 1.80 -4.05
CA ARG A 18 4.67 0.97 -4.49
C ARG A 18 5.75 0.85 -3.41
N ALA A 19 6.10 1.97 -2.75
CA ALA A 19 7.07 1.97 -1.66
C ALA A 19 6.60 1.08 -0.50
N LEU A 20 5.33 1.21 -0.09
CA LEU A 20 4.75 0.38 0.96
C LEU A 20 4.72 -1.09 0.55
N THR A 21 4.23 -1.40 -0.66
CA THR A 21 4.18 -2.78 -1.19
C THR A 21 5.56 -3.44 -1.14
N SER A 22 6.60 -2.73 -1.56
CA SER A 22 7.96 -3.23 -1.50
C SER A 22 8.45 -3.45 -0.07
N ALA A 23 8.10 -2.56 0.87
CA ALA A 23 8.52 -2.69 2.27
C ALA A 23 7.83 -3.85 2.99
N VAL A 24 6.55 -4.11 2.66
CA VAL A 24 5.74 -5.09 3.37
C VAL A 24 5.76 -6.49 2.73
N ARG A 25 6.30 -6.64 1.52
CA ARG A 25 6.32 -7.90 0.75
C ARG A 25 6.88 -9.08 1.56
N ASP A 26 7.97 -8.86 2.28
CA ASP A 26 8.66 -9.90 3.07
C ASP A 26 8.39 -9.77 4.58
N SER A 27 7.41 -8.94 4.96
CA SER A 27 7.05 -8.67 6.35
C SER A 27 5.71 -9.32 6.71
N PRO A 28 5.51 -9.76 7.96
CA PRO A 28 4.21 -10.27 8.41
C PRO A 28 3.14 -9.17 8.39
N ASP A 29 1.90 -9.55 8.07
CA ASP A 29 0.74 -8.64 7.98
C ASP A 29 0.55 -7.74 9.22
N SER A 30 0.96 -8.20 10.40
CA SER A 30 0.93 -7.45 11.66
C SER A 30 1.70 -6.12 11.58
N ASP A 31 2.76 -6.09 10.77
CA ASP A 31 3.72 -4.98 10.72
C ASP A 31 3.34 -3.98 9.63
N TRP A 32 2.48 -4.36 8.70
CA TRP A 32 2.10 -3.53 7.55
C TRP A 32 1.50 -2.20 7.99
N LYS A 33 0.66 -2.22 9.03
CA LYS A 33 0.05 -0.99 9.57
C LYS A 33 1.09 -0.05 10.18
N VAL A 34 2.13 -0.60 10.81
CA VAL A 34 3.24 0.20 11.36
C VAL A 34 4.02 0.84 10.23
N GLN A 35 4.40 0.06 9.21
CA GLN A 35 5.11 0.53 8.02
C GLN A 35 4.33 1.62 7.26
N ALA A 36 3.03 1.41 7.05
CA ALA A 36 2.16 2.39 6.38
C ALA A 36 2.06 3.70 7.18
N ARG A 37 1.98 3.61 8.51
CA ARG A 37 1.92 4.79 9.38
C ARG A 37 3.22 5.58 9.35
N GLU A 38 4.36 4.91 9.42
CA GLU A 38 5.66 5.57 9.34
C GLU A 38 5.87 6.24 7.98
N LEU A 39 5.54 5.54 6.90
CA LEU A 39 5.63 6.08 5.54
C LEU A 39 4.78 7.35 5.37
N VAL A 40 3.54 7.36 5.85
CA VAL A 40 2.67 8.54 5.78
C VAL A 40 3.20 9.69 6.62
N ARG A 41 3.77 9.42 7.81
CA ARG A 41 4.41 10.45 8.64
C ARG A 41 5.61 11.08 7.93
N LEU A 42 6.48 10.25 7.36
CA LEU A 42 7.67 10.69 6.62
C LEU A 42 7.29 11.54 5.42
N TYR A 43 6.30 11.11 4.65
CA TYR A 43 5.84 11.84 3.47
C TYR A 43 5.20 13.18 3.81
N THR A 44 4.30 13.21 4.79
CA THR A 44 3.54 14.42 5.14
C THR A 44 4.32 15.40 6.03
N GLY A 45 5.41 14.94 6.65
CA GLY A 45 6.12 15.68 7.70
C GLY A 45 5.28 15.91 8.97
N LYS A 46 4.12 15.25 9.10
CA LYS A 46 3.19 15.42 10.21
C LYS A 46 3.41 14.39 11.30
N LYS A 47 3.18 14.81 12.55
CA LYS A 47 3.23 13.93 13.73
C LYS A 47 2.09 12.89 13.74
N SER A 48 0.91 13.29 13.25
CA SER A 48 -0.23 12.38 13.03
C SER A 48 -0.27 11.94 11.56
N ALA A 49 -0.45 10.63 11.36
CA ALA A 49 -0.72 10.10 10.04
C ALA A 49 -2.22 10.11 9.77
N ASP A 50 -2.61 10.40 8.53
CA ASP A 50 -4.01 10.30 8.10
C ASP A 50 -4.40 8.81 8.00
N GLU A 51 -5.32 8.38 8.88
CA GLU A 51 -5.77 6.99 8.95
C GLU A 51 -6.54 6.55 7.68
N ASN A 52 -7.20 7.48 6.96
CA ASN A 52 -7.83 7.14 5.68
C ASN A 52 -6.78 6.88 4.60
N LEU A 53 -5.69 7.65 4.59
CA LEU A 53 -4.57 7.41 3.69
C LEU A 53 -3.87 6.09 4.01
N ILE A 54 -3.63 5.80 5.29
CA ILE A 54 -3.06 4.52 5.72
C ILE A 54 -3.93 3.35 5.24
N ALA A 55 -5.24 3.41 5.47
CA ALA A 55 -6.15 2.35 5.04
C ALA A 55 -6.16 2.16 3.52
N ALA A 56 -6.13 3.26 2.75
CA ALA A 56 -6.09 3.21 1.30
C ALA A 56 -4.78 2.58 0.78
N LEU A 57 -3.63 2.94 1.37
CA LEU A 57 -2.33 2.37 1.01
C LEU A 57 -2.27 0.88 1.34
N LEU A 58 -2.75 0.46 2.52
CA LEU A 58 -2.79 -0.97 2.89
C LEU A 58 -3.64 -1.78 1.93
N HIS A 59 -4.83 -1.27 1.56
CA HIS A 59 -5.70 -1.92 0.61
C HIS A 59 -5.05 -2.04 -0.78
N ALA A 60 -4.39 -0.97 -1.24
CA ALA A 60 -3.69 -0.98 -2.52
C ALA A 60 -2.52 -1.98 -2.51
N SER A 61 -1.68 -1.99 -1.48
CA SER A 61 -0.56 -2.94 -1.36
C SER A 61 -1.04 -4.39 -1.34
N ARG A 62 -2.12 -4.69 -0.60
CA ARG A 62 -2.73 -6.03 -0.59
C ARG A 62 -3.15 -6.45 -2.00
N ALA A 63 -3.91 -5.59 -2.69
CA ALA A 63 -4.38 -5.87 -4.05
C ALA A 63 -3.23 -6.05 -5.04
N GLN A 64 -2.13 -5.31 -4.89
CA GLN A 64 -0.93 -5.46 -5.72
C GLN A 64 -0.25 -6.82 -5.50
N LEU A 65 -0.08 -7.24 -4.24
CA LEU A 65 0.52 -8.55 -3.90
C LEU A 65 -0.38 -9.71 -4.34
N ASP A 66 -1.69 -9.61 -4.15
CA ASP A 66 -2.65 -10.63 -4.61
C ASP A 66 -2.63 -10.77 -6.14
N LEU A 67 -2.49 -9.65 -6.86
CA LEU A 67 -2.36 -9.65 -8.32
C LEU A 67 -1.04 -10.28 -8.78
N GLU A 68 0.07 -10.02 -8.08
CA GLU A 68 1.37 -10.64 -8.34
C GLU A 68 1.33 -12.15 -8.10
N ALA A 69 0.77 -12.58 -6.97
CA ALA A 69 0.59 -14.01 -6.65
C ALA A 69 -0.29 -14.71 -7.70
N SER A 70 -1.38 -14.07 -8.13
CA SER A 70 -2.27 -14.60 -9.18
C SER A 70 -1.58 -14.71 -10.55
N LYS A 71 -0.59 -13.86 -10.84
CA LYS A 71 0.22 -13.95 -12.06
C LYS A 71 1.29 -15.04 -11.95
N ALA A 72 1.92 -15.19 -10.79
CA ALA A 72 2.92 -16.22 -10.53
C ALA A 72 2.32 -17.64 -10.55
N GLY A 73 1.06 -17.80 -10.16
CA GLY A 73 0.35 -19.08 -10.17
C GLY A 73 -0.24 -19.52 -11.51
N ARG A 74 -0.08 -18.76 -12.61
CA ARG A 74 -0.53 -19.21 -13.92
C ARG A 74 0.47 -20.22 -14.49
N PRO A 75 0.10 -21.49 -14.71
CA PRO A 75 0.93 -22.38 -15.51
C PRO A 75 1.00 -21.76 -16.90
N GLY A 76 2.22 -21.49 -17.37
CA GLY A 76 2.44 -21.08 -18.74
C GLY A 76 1.73 -22.06 -19.65
N LYS A 77 0.82 -21.56 -20.50
CA LYS A 77 0.37 -22.30 -21.66
C LYS A 77 1.64 -22.58 -22.48
N ILE A 78 2.13 -23.81 -22.36
CA ILE A 78 3.07 -24.39 -23.32
C ILE A 78 2.21 -24.62 -24.57
N ASP A 79 2.48 -23.83 -25.59
CA ASP A 79 1.98 -24.03 -26.96
C ASP A 79 2.71 -25.22 -27.60
#